data_AF-A0A426QK11-F1
#
_entry.id   AF-A0A426QK11-F1
#
_cell.length_a   1.000
_cell.length_b   1.000
_cell.length_c   1.000
_cell.angle_alpha   90.00
_cell.angle_beta   90.00
_cell.angle_gamma   90.00
#
_symmetry.space_group_name_H-M   'P 1'
#
loop_
_entity.id
_entity.type
_entity.pdbx_description
1 polymer ?
#
loop_
_entity_poly.entity_id
_entity_poly.type
_entity_poly.pdbx_seq_one_letter_code
_entity_poly.pdbx_strand_id
1 'polypeptide(L)'
;MQQAHHSTFDFDHWSELASRDPEGFEARRREAIEAAIRQAPPRTQARLRRLQWKLDQIRRTSGTPLAACIRMHNMMWDSLQGRGGLLETLRRDPRQVLPQHSDNVVNFARRGARDL
;
A
#
# COMPACT_ATOMS: atom_id res chain seq x y z
N MET A 1 -30.79 8.72 -19.24
CA MET A 1 -30.89 7.69 -18.19
C MET A 1 -29.48 7.28 -17.79
N GLN A 2 -29.04 7.61 -16.57
CA GLN A 2 -27.73 7.23 -16.06
C GLN A 2 -27.80 5.78 -15.58
N GLN A 3 -26.94 4.92 -16.13
CA GLN A 3 -26.83 3.53 -15.70
C GLN A 3 -26.15 3.49 -14.32
N ALA A 4 -26.92 3.19 -13.28
CA ALA A 4 -26.36 2.88 -11.96
C ALA A 4 -25.64 1.53 -12.06
N HIS A 5 -24.32 1.54 -11.95
CA HIS A 5 -23.52 0.33 -11.83
C HIS A 5 -23.81 -0.28 -10.45
N HIS A 6 -24.83 -1.14 -10.35
CA HIS A 6 -25.02 -2.00 -9.17
C HIS A 6 -23.78 -2.86 -9.05
N SER A 7 -22.87 -2.47 -8.16
CA SER A 7 -21.77 -3.31 -7.72
C SER A 7 -22.36 -4.62 -7.22
N THR A 8 -21.82 -5.75 -7.66
CA THR A 8 -22.16 -7.12 -7.22
C THR A 8 -21.80 -7.37 -5.73
N PHE A 9 -21.61 -6.30 -4.94
CA PHE A 9 -21.28 -6.32 -3.53
C PHE A 9 -22.53 -6.04 -2.71
N ASP A 10 -23.04 -7.07 -2.04
CA ASP A 10 -24.17 -6.98 -1.13
C ASP A 10 -23.73 -6.34 0.20
N PHE A 11 -23.93 -5.03 0.35
CA PHE A 11 -23.51 -4.31 1.56
C PHE A 11 -24.30 -4.76 2.80
N ASP A 12 -25.61 -4.95 2.66
CA ASP A 12 -26.50 -5.23 3.78
C ASP A 12 -26.15 -6.57 4.42
N HIS A 13 -25.88 -7.59 3.61
CA HIS A 13 -25.44 -8.91 4.10
C HIS A 13 -24.13 -8.82 4.90
N TRP A 14 -23.15 -8.03 4.43
CA TRP A 14 -21.87 -7.90 5.13
C TRP A 14 -21.99 -7.07 6.42
N SER A 15 -22.87 -6.06 6.43
CA SER A 15 -23.18 -5.26 7.62
C SER A 15 -23.89 -6.09 8.69
N GLU A 16 -24.85 -6.93 8.29
CA GLU A 16 -25.52 -7.85 9.18
C GLU A 16 -24.52 -8.87 9.76
N LEU A 17 -23.67 -9.45 8.91
CA LEU A 17 -22.63 -10.39 9.34
C LEU A 17 -21.68 -9.76 10.35
N ALA A 18 -21.21 -8.53 10.12
CA ALA A 18 -20.32 -7.83 11.05
C ALA A 18 -20.95 -7.61 12.43
N SER A 19 -22.28 -7.47 12.48
CA SER A 19 -23.03 -7.23 13.71
C SER A 19 -23.32 -8.52 14.47
N ARG A 20 -23.63 -9.61 13.75
CA ARG A 20 -24.03 -10.91 14.32
C ARG A 20 -22.87 -11.84 14.62
N ASP A 21 -21.86 -11.84 13.75
CA ASP A 21 -20.67 -12.70 13.83
C ASP A 21 -19.42 -11.94 13.34
N PRO A 22 -18.79 -11.14 14.23
CA PRO A 22 -17.58 -10.40 13.91
C PRO A 22 -16.42 -11.29 13.43
N GLU A 23 -16.29 -12.51 13.96
CA GLU A 23 -15.22 -13.43 13.56
C GLU A 23 -15.46 -13.97 12.14
N GLY A 24 -16.69 -14.36 11.83
CA GLY A 24 -17.11 -14.77 10.49
C GLY A 24 -16.98 -13.65 9.46
N PHE A 25 -17.30 -12.40 9.83
CA PHE A 25 -17.00 -11.23 9.01
C PHE A 25 -15.51 -11.10 8.71
N GLU A 26 -14.67 -11.22 9.74
CA GLU A 26 -13.21 -11.11 9.58
C GLU A 26 -12.64 -12.23 8.69
N ALA A 27 -13.18 -13.45 8.79
CA ALA A 27 -12.83 -14.57 7.91
C ALA A 27 -13.22 -14.29 6.46
N ARG A 28 -14.49 -13.95 6.22
CA ARG A 28 -15.02 -13.66 4.89
C ARG A 28 -14.30 -12.48 4.23
N ARG A 29 -13.94 -11.44 4.99
CA ARG A 29 -13.14 -10.33 4.48
C ARG A 29 -11.77 -10.78 4.00
N ARG A 30 -11.06 -11.62 4.76
CA ARG A 30 -9.74 -12.14 4.34
C ARG A 30 -9.84 -12.93 3.04
N GLU A 31 -10.87 -13.76 2.91
CA GLU A 31 -11.12 -14.54 1.69
C GLU A 31 -11.39 -13.65 0.47
N ALA A 32 -12.23 -12.62 0.62
CA ALA A 32 -12.52 -11.68 -0.46
C ALA A 32 -11.26 -10.91 -0.91
N ILE A 33 -10.41 -10.50 0.03
CA ILE A 33 -9.14 -9.84 -0.26
C ILE A 33 -8.18 -10.81 -0.98
N GLU A 34 -8.03 -12.05 -0.50
CA GLU A 34 -7.15 -13.02 -1.16
C GLU A 34 -7.66 -13.39 -2.56
N ALA A 35 -8.97 -13.46 -2.77
CA ALA A 35 -9.55 -13.62 -4.10
C ALA A 35 -9.17 -12.46 -5.03
N ALA A 36 -9.29 -11.21 -4.57
CA ALA A 36 -8.88 -10.04 -5.34
C ALA A 36 -7.36 -10.03 -5.66
N ILE A 37 -6.52 -10.44 -4.70
CA ILE A 37 -5.07 -10.57 -4.92
C ILE A 37 -4.76 -11.64 -5.96
N ARG A 38 -5.41 -12.80 -5.91
CA ARG A 38 -5.20 -13.89 -6.87
C ARG A 38 -5.62 -13.52 -8.29
N GLN A 39 -6.67 -12.71 -8.44
CA GLN A 39 -7.14 -12.24 -9.75
C GLN A 39 -6.21 -11.18 -10.37
N ALA A 40 -5.36 -10.52 -9.59
CA ALA A 40 -4.42 -9.54 -10.09
C ALA A 40 -3.26 -10.19 -10.90
N PRO A 41 -2.65 -9.47 -11.87
CA PRO A 41 -1.50 -9.96 -12.62
C PRO A 41 -0.38 -10.48 -11.71
N PRO A 42 0.31 -11.59 -12.05
CA PRO A 42 1.33 -12.21 -11.20
C PRO A 42 2.39 -11.24 -10.67
N ARG A 43 2.86 -10.33 -11.54
CA ARG A 43 3.84 -9.28 -11.19
C ARG A 43 3.38 -8.33 -10.07
N THR A 44 2.07 -8.16 -9.89
CA THR A 44 1.50 -7.26 -8.88
C THR A 44 1.12 -7.95 -7.57
N GLN A 45 0.91 -9.28 -7.57
CA GLN A 45 0.41 -10.00 -6.40
C GLN A 45 1.31 -9.86 -5.17
N ALA A 46 2.63 -9.97 -5.35
CA ALA A 46 3.60 -9.80 -4.26
C ALA A 46 3.56 -8.39 -3.64
N ARG A 47 3.32 -7.36 -4.45
CA ARG A 47 3.14 -5.98 -3.96
C ARG A 47 1.82 -5.84 -3.20
N LEU A 48 0.72 -6.42 -3.71
CA LEU A 48 -0.58 -6.39 -3.05
C LEU A 48 -0.57 -7.10 -1.69
N ARG A 49 0.09 -8.26 -1.57
CA ARG A 49 0.23 -8.97 -0.28
C ARG A 49 0.99 -8.13 0.76
N ARG A 50 2.06 -7.44 0.34
CA ARG A 50 2.79 -6.51 1.23
C ARG A 50 1.92 -5.33 1.66
N LEU A 51 1.12 -4.77 0.74
CA LEU A 51 0.17 -3.72 1.08
C LEU A 51 -0.88 -4.23 2.08
N GLN A 52 -1.47 -5.40 1.82
CA GLN A 52 -2.46 -6.01 2.69
C GLN A 52 -1.90 -6.24 4.10
N TRP A 53 -0.67 -6.77 4.21
CA TRP A 53 0.00 -6.92 5.50
C TRP A 53 0.12 -5.58 6.23
N LYS A 54 0.50 -4.50 5.53
CA LYS A 54 0.61 -3.16 6.13
C LYS A 54 -0.75 -2.66 6.63
N LEU A 55 -1.83 -2.87 5.86
CA LEU A 55 -3.19 -2.53 6.26
C LEU A 55 -3.62 -3.33 7.50
N ASP A 56 -3.32 -4.62 7.55
CA ASP A 56 -3.62 -5.46 8.72
C ASP A 56 -2.89 -4.98 9.97
N GLN A 57 -1.62 -4.56 9.86
CA GLN A 57 -0.89 -3.96 10.98
C GLN A 57 -1.51 -2.63 11.42
N ILE A 58 -1.97 -1.79 10.48
CA ILE A 58 -2.68 -0.55 10.83
C ILE A 58 -3.95 -0.88 11.61
N ARG A 59 -4.75 -1.87 11.19
CA ARG A 59 -5.96 -2.27 11.94
C ARG A 59 -5.63 -2.77 13.34
N ARG A 60 -4.65 -3.68 13.46
CA ARG A 60 -4.25 -4.28 14.75
C ARG A 60 -3.73 -3.27 15.76
N THR A 61 -3.03 -2.23 15.28
CA THR A 61 -2.38 -1.23 16.14
C THR A 61 -3.23 0.02 16.37
N SER A 62 -4.40 0.12 15.75
CA SER A 62 -5.30 1.27 15.94
C SER A 62 -6.29 0.99 17.05
N GLY A 63 -6.52 1.97 17.93
CA GLY A 63 -7.47 1.82 19.04
C GLY A 63 -8.94 1.72 18.61
N THR A 64 -9.28 2.17 17.40
CA THR A 64 -10.65 2.08 16.86
C THR A 64 -10.63 1.83 15.34
N PRO A 65 -11.72 1.29 14.76
CA PRO A 65 -11.85 1.12 13.31
C PRO A 65 -11.71 2.44 12.54
N LEU A 66 -12.31 3.53 13.04
CA LEU A 66 -12.21 4.85 12.41
C LEU A 66 -10.77 5.38 12.42
N ALA A 67 -10.04 5.20 13.52
CA ALA A 67 -8.62 5.57 13.58
C ALA A 67 -7.79 4.79 12.55
N ALA A 68 -8.08 3.50 12.36
CA ALA A 68 -7.45 2.71 11.31
C ALA A 68 -7.77 3.27 9.91
N CYS A 69 -9.03 3.61 9.63
CA CYS A 69 -9.45 4.20 8.35
C CYS A 69 -8.70 5.51 8.05
N ILE A 70 -8.59 6.41 9.02
CA ILE A 70 -7.86 7.68 8.86
C ILE A 70 -6.38 7.41 8.55
N ARG A 71 -5.74 6.48 9.28
CA ARG A 71 -4.34 6.11 9.04
C ARG A 71 -4.12 5.51 7.65
N MET A 72 -5.02 4.65 7.19
CA MET A 72 -4.96 4.09 5.84
C MET A 72 -5.16 5.17 4.77
N HIS A 73 -6.09 6.10 4.99
CA HIS A 73 -6.33 7.23 4.10
C HIS A 73 -5.09 8.11 3.95
N ASN A 74 -4.43 8.45 5.07
CA ASN A 74 -3.19 9.23 5.05
C ASN A 74 -2.09 8.50 4.29
N MET A 75 -1.91 7.19 4.51
CA MET A 75 -0.94 6.38 3.76
C MET A 75 -1.21 6.38 2.24
N MET A 76 -2.49 6.35 1.84
CA MET A 76 -2.87 6.46 0.43
C MET A 76 -2.51 7.84 -0.12
N TRP A 77 -2.81 8.91 0.62
CA TRP A 77 -2.46 10.27 0.24
C TRP A 77 -0.95 10.48 0.13
N ASP A 78 -0.17 9.92 1.05
CA ASP A 78 1.29 9.94 1.01
C ASP A 78 1.83 9.26 -0.26
N SER A 79 1.19 8.19 -0.72
CA SER A 79 1.58 7.52 -1.97
C SER A 79 1.28 8.37 -3.22
N LEU A 80 0.34 9.29 -3.12
CA LEU A 80 -0.09 10.16 -4.20
C LEU A 80 0.70 11.49 -4.22
N GLN A 81 0.83 12.17 -3.08
CA GLN A 81 1.45 13.50 -2.94
C GLN A 81 2.81 13.50 -2.22
N GLY A 82 3.19 12.42 -1.54
CA GLY A 82 4.47 12.35 -0.84
C GLY A 82 5.66 12.38 -1.79
N ARG A 83 6.86 12.52 -1.21
CA ARG A 83 8.13 12.50 -1.96
C ARG A 83 8.26 11.18 -2.74
N GLY A 84 8.50 11.28 -4.04
CA GLY A 84 8.52 10.13 -4.96
C GLY A 84 7.13 9.55 -5.26
N GLY A 85 6.06 10.26 -4.91
CA GLY A 85 4.68 9.86 -5.16
C GLY A 85 4.27 9.97 -6.62
N LEU A 86 3.02 9.60 -6.89
CA LEU A 86 2.50 9.58 -8.26
C LEU A 86 2.52 10.97 -8.92
N LEU A 87 2.13 12.03 -8.21
CA LEU A 87 2.11 13.38 -8.80
C LEU A 87 3.50 13.88 -9.18
N GLU A 88 4.52 13.60 -8.36
CA GLU A 88 5.91 13.95 -8.68
C GLU A 88 6.40 13.17 -9.90
N THR A 89 6.09 11.88 -9.97
CA THR A 89 6.43 11.01 -11.10
C THR A 89 5.81 11.50 -12.41
N LEU A 90 4.56 11.95 -12.37
CA LEU A 90 3.85 12.47 -13.55
C LEU A 90 4.34 13.86 -13.97
N ARG A 91 4.79 14.69 -13.02
CA ARG A 91 5.34 16.04 -13.29
C ARG A 91 6.76 15.99 -13.84
N ARG A 92 7.49 14.90 -13.59
CA ARG A 92 8.85 14.72 -14.10
C ARG A 92 8.78 14.58 -15.61
N ASP A 93 9.32 15.56 -16.33
CA ASP A 93 9.50 15.46 -17.78
C ASP A 93 10.45 14.27 -18.07
N PRO A 94 10.02 13.25 -18.83
CA PRO A 94 10.87 12.11 -19.19
C PRO A 94 12.16 12.53 -19.91
N ARG A 95 12.21 13.74 -20.47
CA ARG A 95 13.36 14.32 -21.19
C ARG A 95 14.30 15.12 -20.29
N GLN A 96 13.90 15.44 -19.05
CA GLN A 96 14.80 16.03 -18.07
C GLN A 96 15.74 14.96 -17.51
N VAL A 97 16.86 14.78 -18.20
CA VAL A 97 18.05 14.15 -17.64
C VAL A 97 18.48 15.04 -16.46
N LEU A 98 18.40 14.51 -15.23
CA LEU A 98 19.06 15.16 -14.10
C LEU A 98 20.54 15.36 -14.48
N PRO A 99 21.14 16.53 -14.24
CA PRO A 99 22.59 16.64 -14.33
C PRO A 99 23.20 15.48 -13.54
N GLN A 100 24.06 14.72 -14.19
CA GLN A 100 24.90 13.76 -13.47
C GLN A 100 25.78 14.63 -12.56
N HIS A 101 25.35 14.85 -11.31
CA HIS A 101 26.30 15.25 -10.30
C HIS A 101 27.31 14.12 -10.26
N SER A 102 28.52 14.42 -10.71
CA SER A 102 29.71 13.66 -10.39
C SER A 102 29.82 13.72 -8.86
N ASP A 103 29.06 12.86 -8.18
CA ASP A 103 29.27 12.60 -6.77
C ASP A 103 30.72 12.15 -6.70
N ASN A 104 31.56 13.04 -6.18
CA ASN A 104 32.94 12.74 -5.83
C ASN A 104 32.87 11.53 -4.91
N VAL A 105 33.09 10.35 -5.49
CA VAL A 105 33.19 9.11 -4.75
C VAL A 105 34.40 9.28 -3.86
N VAL A 106 34.18 9.65 -2.60
CA VAL A 106 35.21 9.63 -1.58
C VAL A 106 35.54 8.16 -1.36
N ASN A 107 36.63 7.72 -1.99
CA ASN A 107 37.14 6.38 -1.85
C ASN A 107 37.74 6.26 -0.44
N PHE A 108 37.03 5.58 0.45
CA PHE A 108 37.58 5.19 1.75
C PHE A 108 38.59 4.07 1.52
N ALA A 109 39.85 4.44 1.29
CA ALA A 109 40.95 3.49 1.34
C ALA A 109 40.94 2.78 2.70
N ARG A 110 40.88 1.44 2.70
CA ARG A 110 41.07 0.64 3.91
C ARG A 110 42.44 1.01 4.49
N ARG A 111 42.42 1.62 5.68
CA ARG A 111 43.62 1.91 6.46
C ARG A 111 44.33 0.56 6.69
N GLY A 112 45.51 0.41 6.09
CA GLY A 112 46.30 -0.82 6.16
C GLY A 112 46.48 -1.28 7.61
N ALA A 113 46.31 -2.58 7.81
CA ALA A 113 46.75 -3.25 9.03
C ALA A 113 48.21 -2.85 9.27
N ARG A 114 48.46 -2.22 10.42
CA ARG A 114 49.83 -2.03 10.91
C ARG A 114 50.30 -3.40 11.37
N ASP A 115 51.30 -3.91 10.67
CA ASP A 115 52.14 -5.00 11.15
C ASP A 115 52.68 -4.63 12.54
N LEU A 116 52.43 -5.52 13.50
CA LEU A 116 53.16 -5.68 14.74
C LEU A 116 53.55 -7.15 14.84
#